data_AF-A0A6G2IDV6-F1
#
_entry.id   AF-A0A6G2IDV6-F1
#
_cell.length_a   1.000
_cell.length_b   1.000
_cell.length_c   1.000
_cell.angle_alpha   90.00
_cell.angle_beta   90.00
_cell.angle_gamma   90.00
#
_symmetry.space_group_name_H-M   'P 1'
#
loop_
_entity.id
_entity.type
_entity.pdbx_description
1 polymer ?
#
loop_
_entity_poly.entity_id
_entity_poly.type
_entity_poly.pdbx_seq_one_letter_code
_entity_poly.pdbx_strand_id
1 'polypeptide(L)'
;MNTKQDIHHDPRPVDLALMRETTRTLLTPDAVPEALPPCADELDTLTRVLRGHLELLVPEVETVAGGIDRQSIQRYCALACVGEARGKLRAEPKPGLHGAVGHARRLARVLNALCEHYENLSVQP
;
A
#
# COMPACT_ATOMS: atom_id res chain seq x y z
N MET A 1 19.64 30.47 -11.71
CA MET A 1 19.17 29.60 -10.61
C MET A 1 18.15 28.65 -11.22
N ASN A 2 18.54 27.41 -11.56
CA ASN A 2 17.63 26.43 -12.15
C ASN A 2 17.93 25.09 -11.49
N THR A 3 17.16 24.76 -10.46
CA THR A 3 17.27 23.53 -9.69
C THR A 3 16.84 22.38 -10.59
N LYS A 4 17.82 21.59 -11.05
CA LYS A 4 17.58 20.29 -11.66
C LYS A 4 16.89 19.46 -10.57
N GLN A 5 15.61 19.13 -10.77
CA GLN A 5 14.95 18.13 -9.95
C GLN A 5 15.64 16.81 -10.25
N ASP A 6 16.56 16.43 -9.37
CA ASP A 6 17.15 15.11 -9.34
C ASP A 6 16.00 14.13 -9.01
N ILE A 7 15.43 13.55 -10.07
CA ILE A 7 14.60 12.36 -9.99
C ILE A 7 15.52 11.26 -9.46
N HIS A 8 15.56 11.13 -8.14
CA HIS A 8 16.16 9.98 -7.46
C HIS A 8 15.35 8.75 -7.86
N HIS A 9 15.73 8.11 -8.97
CA HIS A 9 15.25 6.79 -9.31
C HIS A 9 15.87 5.84 -8.29
N ASP A 10 15.08 5.51 -7.29
CA ASP A 10 15.41 4.49 -6.32
C ASP A 10 15.55 3.13 -7.05
N PRO A 11 16.68 2.42 -6.93
CA PRO A 11 16.89 1.15 -7.61
C PRO A 11 16.04 0.00 -7.06
N ARG A 12 15.15 0.27 -6.08
CA ARG A 12 14.17 -0.71 -5.61
C ARG A 12 13.23 -1.11 -6.77
N PRO A 13 12.88 -2.41 -6.91
CA PRO A 13 12.02 -2.90 -8.00
C PRO A 13 10.60 -2.30 -7.99
N VAL A 14 10.24 -1.57 -6.95
CA VAL A 14 8.93 -0.95 -6.72
C VAL A 14 9.06 0.52 -6.30
N ASP A 15 8.21 1.38 -6.86
CA ASP A 15 8.15 2.80 -6.52
C ASP A 15 7.31 3.03 -5.25
N LEU A 16 7.96 2.99 -4.08
CA LEU A 16 7.28 3.21 -2.80
C LEU A 16 6.73 4.63 -2.64
N ALA A 17 7.34 5.62 -3.30
CA ALA A 17 6.88 7.00 -3.20
C ALA A 17 5.50 7.16 -3.86
N LEU A 18 5.37 6.63 -5.07
CA LEU A 18 4.10 6.59 -5.81
C LEU A 18 3.04 5.76 -5.07
N MET A 19 3.42 4.59 -4.52
CA MET A 19 2.50 3.77 -3.74
C MET A 19 1.96 4.54 -2.53
N ARG A 20 2.83 5.19 -1.76
CA ARG A 20 2.42 6.01 -0.61
C ARG A 20 1.55 7.19 -1.02
N GLU A 21 1.90 7.88 -2.10
CA GLU A 21 1.07 8.96 -2.65
C GLU A 21 -0.36 8.48 -2.98
N THR A 22 -0.47 7.34 -3.66
CA THR A 22 -1.76 6.72 -3.97
C THR A 22 -2.58 6.41 -2.70
N THR A 23 -1.93 5.92 -1.64
CA THR A 23 -2.64 5.68 -0.36
C THR A 23 -3.13 6.96 0.29
N ARG A 24 -2.37 8.07 0.18
CA ARG A 24 -2.75 9.35 0.80
C ARG A 24 -4.04 9.89 0.21
N THR A 25 -4.29 9.69 -1.08
CA THR A 25 -5.55 10.09 -1.74
C THR A 25 -6.81 9.59 -1.00
N LEU A 26 -6.72 8.46 -0.28
CA LEU A 26 -7.84 7.88 0.47
C LEU A 26 -7.73 8.02 2.00
N LEU A 27 -6.57 8.43 2.51
CA LEU A 27 -6.24 8.43 3.93
C LEU A 27 -5.98 9.83 4.52
N THR A 28 -5.97 10.89 3.69
CA THR A 28 -5.83 12.27 4.18
C THR A 28 -6.90 12.64 5.21
N PRO A 29 -6.61 13.56 6.16
CA PRO A 29 -7.60 14.02 7.15
C PRO A 29 -8.85 14.62 6.53
N ASP A 30 -8.71 15.27 5.37
CA ASP A 30 -9.80 15.74 4.51
C ASP A 30 -10.58 14.59 3.86
N ALA A 31 -10.25 13.32 4.13
CA ALA A 31 -11.12 12.17 3.90
C ALA A 31 -12.04 11.94 5.12
N VAL A 32 -12.40 13.01 5.84
CA VAL A 32 -13.48 13.04 6.83
C VAL A 32 -14.78 12.49 6.21
N PRO A 33 -15.71 11.94 7.01
CA PRO A 33 -17.01 11.48 6.51
C PRO A 33 -17.79 12.54 5.70
N GLU A 34 -17.47 13.81 5.89
CA GLU A 34 -18.11 14.98 5.27
C GLU A 34 -17.46 15.43 3.96
N ALA A 35 -16.23 14.99 3.66
CA ALA A 35 -15.65 15.25 2.35
C ALA A 35 -16.32 14.37 1.31
N LEU A 36 -16.69 14.98 0.18
CA LEU A 36 -17.34 14.26 -0.89
C LEU A 36 -16.43 13.10 -1.30
N PRO A 37 -16.89 11.84 -1.22
CA PRO A 37 -16.09 10.71 -1.70
C PRO A 37 -15.74 10.93 -3.18
N PRO A 38 -14.63 10.36 -3.67
CA PRO A 38 -14.36 10.30 -5.10
C PRO A 38 -15.61 9.79 -5.82
N CYS A 39 -15.87 10.30 -7.03
CA CYS A 39 -17.00 9.77 -7.78
C CYS A 39 -16.78 8.26 -8.03
N ALA A 40 -17.85 7.51 -8.33
CA ALA A 40 -17.79 6.05 -8.39
C ALA A 40 -16.67 5.54 -9.33
N ASP A 41 -16.49 6.18 -10.49
CA ASP A 41 -15.47 5.81 -11.48
C ASP A 41 -14.04 6.08 -10.99
N GLU A 42 -13.82 7.19 -10.30
CA GLU A 42 -12.53 7.52 -9.67
C GLU A 42 -12.19 6.53 -8.56
N LEU A 43 -13.18 6.18 -7.73
CA LEU A 43 -13.00 5.21 -6.65
C LEU A 43 -12.67 3.82 -7.18
N ASP A 44 -13.35 3.38 -8.24
CA ASP A 44 -13.08 2.11 -8.91
C ASP A 44 -11.69 2.08 -9.54
N THR A 45 -11.27 3.20 -10.14
CA THR A 45 -9.92 3.37 -10.70
C THR A 45 -8.87 3.29 -9.59
N LEU A 46 -9.04 4.06 -8.52
CA LEU A 46 -8.13 4.04 -7.37
C LEU A 46 -8.06 2.66 -6.71
N THR A 47 -9.19 1.98 -6.58
CA THR A 47 -9.25 0.62 -6.02
C THR A 47 -8.43 -0.34 -6.88
N ARG A 48 -8.56 -0.29 -8.22
CA ARG A 48 -7.75 -1.10 -9.14
C ARG A 48 -6.26 -0.79 -9.01
N VAL A 49 -5.87 0.47 -8.93
CA VAL A 49 -4.46 0.87 -8.75
C VAL A 49 -3.90 0.33 -7.42
N LEU A 50 -4.63 0.46 -6.31
CA LEU A 50 -4.22 -0.09 -5.01
C LEU A 50 -4.03 -1.61 -5.06
N ARG A 51 -4.94 -2.31 -5.73
CA ARG A 51 -4.81 -3.76 -5.92
C ARG A 51 -3.55 -4.11 -6.71
N GLY A 52 -3.28 -3.41 -7.82
CA GLY A 52 -2.07 -3.62 -8.62
C GLY A 52 -0.79 -3.36 -7.81
N HIS A 53 -0.75 -2.28 -7.02
CA HIS A 53 0.38 -2.01 -6.12
C HIS A 53 0.58 -3.11 -5.08
N LEU A 54 -0.50 -3.65 -4.50
CA LEU A 54 -0.41 -4.77 -3.56
C LEU A 54 0.06 -6.06 -4.24
N GLU A 55 -0.41 -6.34 -5.46
CA GLU A 55 0.02 -7.50 -6.25
C GLU A 55 1.52 -7.44 -6.59
N LEU A 56 2.08 -6.24 -6.76
CA LEU A 56 3.51 -6.02 -6.95
C LEU A 56 4.31 -6.09 -5.64
N LEU A 57 3.85 -5.42 -4.58
CA LEU A 57 4.64 -5.25 -3.35
C LEU A 57 4.64 -6.50 -2.45
N VAL A 58 3.55 -7.26 -2.43
CA VAL A 58 3.45 -8.48 -1.60
C VAL A 58 4.58 -9.48 -1.86
N PRO A 59 4.86 -9.91 -3.11
CA PRO A 59 5.94 -10.88 -3.36
C PRO A 59 7.33 -10.31 -3.02
N GLU A 60 7.54 -9.00 -3.18
CA GLU A 60 8.80 -8.35 -2.79
C GLU A 60 9.02 -8.40 -1.28
N VAL A 61 7.99 -8.09 -0.48
CA VAL A 61 8.06 -8.20 0.99
C VAL A 61 8.32 -9.64 1.42
N GLU A 62 7.68 -10.63 0.81
CA GLU A 62 7.93 -12.05 1.11
C GLU A 62 9.37 -12.46 0.79
N THR A 63 9.90 -12.00 -0.33
CA THR A 63 11.26 -12.30 -0.77
C THR A 63 12.28 -11.76 0.22
N VAL A 64 12.18 -10.47 0.57
CA VAL A 64 13.09 -9.85 1.55
C VAL A 64 12.94 -10.48 2.93
N ALA A 65 11.71 -10.70 3.39
CA ALA A 65 11.44 -11.39 4.66
C ALA A 65 11.95 -12.85 4.68
N GLY A 66 12.08 -13.49 3.52
CA GLY A 66 12.65 -14.83 3.37
C GLY A 66 14.14 -14.90 3.72
N GLY A 67 14.89 -13.81 3.52
CA GLY A 67 16.30 -13.70 3.86
C GLY A 67 16.59 -13.31 5.32
N ILE A 68 15.57 -12.88 6.06
CA ILE A 68 15.70 -12.43 7.45
C ILE A 68 15.58 -13.63 8.42
N ASP A 69 16.26 -13.57 9.56
CA ASP A 69 16.18 -14.59 10.61
C ASP A 69 14.74 -14.93 11.02
N ARG A 70 14.48 -16.22 11.27
CA ARG A 70 13.13 -16.72 11.55
C ARG A 70 12.54 -16.22 12.87
N GLN A 71 13.38 -15.84 13.84
CA GLN A 71 12.98 -15.29 15.13
C GLN A 71 12.86 -13.76 15.11
N SER A 72 13.19 -13.11 13.98
CA SER A 72 13.05 -11.66 13.85
C SER A 72 11.59 -11.22 13.96
N ILE A 73 11.34 -10.30 14.89
CA ILE A 73 10.02 -9.67 15.08
C ILE A 73 9.60 -8.93 13.81
N GLN A 74 10.53 -8.25 13.13
CA GLN A 74 10.23 -7.50 11.90
C GLN A 74 9.78 -8.43 10.78
N ARG A 75 10.43 -9.59 10.63
CA ARG A 75 10.01 -10.64 9.69
C ARG A 75 8.60 -11.13 10.00
N TYR A 76 8.31 -11.42 11.26
CA TYR A 76 6.99 -11.89 11.68
C TYR A 76 5.90 -10.85 11.36
N CYS A 77 6.12 -9.58 11.74
CA CYS A 77 5.17 -8.51 11.47
C CYS A 77 4.93 -8.31 9.96
N ALA A 78 5.98 -8.31 9.14
CA ALA A 78 5.86 -8.16 7.70
C ALA A 78 5.05 -9.30 7.06
N LEU A 79 5.33 -10.56 7.41
CA LEU A 79 4.60 -11.71 6.88
C LEU A 79 3.14 -11.77 7.35
N ALA A 80 2.86 -11.32 8.58
CA ALA A 80 1.48 -11.16 9.05
C ALA A 80 0.73 -10.11 8.20
N CYS A 81 1.37 -8.97 7.91
CA CYS A 81 0.81 -7.93 7.06
C CYS A 81 0.57 -8.43 5.61
N VAL A 82 1.45 -9.26 5.06
CA VAL A 82 1.25 -9.95 3.77
C VAL A 82 -0.01 -10.83 3.80
N GLY A 83 -0.21 -11.60 4.86
CA GLY A 83 -1.41 -12.41 5.05
C GLY A 83 -2.69 -11.56 5.04
N GLU A 84 -2.66 -10.43 5.76
CA GLU A 84 -3.76 -9.46 5.78
C GLU A 84 -4.03 -8.84 4.40
N ALA A 85 -2.99 -8.45 3.67
CA ALA A 85 -3.11 -7.90 2.32
C ALA A 85 -3.80 -8.88 1.37
N ARG A 86 -3.35 -10.14 1.37
CA ARG A 86 -3.98 -11.21 0.58
C ARG A 86 -5.44 -11.45 0.96
N GLY A 87 -5.75 -11.40 2.26
CA GLY A 87 -7.13 -11.49 2.74
C GLY A 87 -8.01 -10.37 2.18
N LYS A 88 -7.51 -9.13 2.19
CA LYS A 88 -8.23 -7.97 1.66
C LYS A 88 -8.36 -7.99 0.14
N LEU A 89 -7.37 -8.48 -0.59
CA LEU A 89 -7.43 -8.65 -2.05
C LEU A 89 -8.50 -9.65 -2.50
N ARG A 90 -8.77 -10.69 -1.68
CA ARG A 90 -9.82 -11.68 -1.93
C ARG A 90 -11.21 -11.22 -1.48
N ALA A 91 -11.28 -10.25 -0.56
CA ALA A 91 -12.55 -9.79 -0.02
C ALA A 91 -13.27 -8.87 -1.02
N GLU A 92 -14.57 -9.06 -1.18
CA GLU A 92 -15.40 -8.14 -1.94
C GLU A 92 -15.83 -6.92 -1.11
N PRO A 93 -16.05 -5.75 -1.73
CA PRO A 93 -16.65 -4.62 -1.05
C PRO A 93 -18.09 -4.95 -0.63
N LYS A 94 -18.54 -4.36 0.49
CA LYS A 94 -19.97 -4.39 0.82
C LYS A 94 -20.75 -3.59 -0.24
N PRO A 95 -22.03 -3.91 -0.50
CA PRO A 95 -22.83 -3.16 -1.46
C PRO A 95 -22.90 -1.66 -1.15
N GLY A 96 -22.94 -0.85 -2.22
CA GLY A 96 -23.09 0.60 -2.15
C GLY A 96 -21.77 1.38 -1.97
N LEU A 97 -21.83 2.70 -2.22
CA LEU A 97 -20.66 3.59 -2.26
C LEU A 97 -19.85 3.55 -0.95
N HIS A 98 -20.51 3.56 0.20
CA HIS A 98 -19.85 3.49 1.51
C HIS A 98 -19.06 2.18 1.70
N GLY A 99 -19.59 1.06 1.18
CA GLY A 99 -18.92 -0.23 1.21
C GLY A 99 -17.68 -0.26 0.32
N ALA A 100 -17.77 0.34 -0.88
CA ALA A 100 -16.65 0.51 -1.81
C ALA A 100 -15.56 1.41 -1.22
N VAL A 101 -15.91 2.59 -0.67
CA VAL A 101 -14.96 3.51 -0.02
C VAL A 101 -14.27 2.82 1.17
N GLY A 102 -15.04 2.11 1.99
CA GLY A 102 -14.50 1.35 3.12
C GLY A 102 -13.51 0.26 2.67
N HIS A 103 -13.79 -0.42 1.56
CA HIS A 103 -12.89 -1.41 0.98
C HIS A 103 -11.60 -0.77 0.45
N ALA A 104 -11.70 0.28 -0.36
CA ALA A 104 -10.55 1.02 -0.88
C ALA A 104 -9.63 1.54 0.25
N ARG A 105 -10.21 2.10 1.32
CA ARG A 105 -9.44 2.54 2.50
C ARG A 105 -8.75 1.40 3.23
N ARG A 106 -9.35 0.20 3.30
CA ARG A 106 -8.69 -0.98 3.89
C ARG A 106 -7.49 -1.43 3.05
N LEU A 107 -7.61 -1.39 1.72
CA LEU A 107 -6.49 -1.65 0.81
C LEU A 107 -5.38 -0.60 0.96
N ALA A 108 -5.74 0.69 1.00
CA ALA A 108 -4.78 1.78 1.18
C ALA A 108 -3.98 1.65 2.50
N ARG A 109 -4.65 1.33 3.61
CA ARG A 109 -3.97 1.15 4.91
C ARG A 109 -2.96 0.00 4.88
N VAL A 110 -3.33 -1.14 4.30
CA VAL A 110 -2.41 -2.29 4.24
C VAL A 110 -1.27 -2.05 3.26
N LEU A 111 -1.51 -1.35 2.15
CA LEU A 111 -0.45 -0.95 1.23
C LEU A 111 0.57 -0.04 1.90
N ASN A 112 0.11 0.98 2.65
CA ASN A 112 1.01 1.90 3.35
C ASN A 112 1.85 1.17 4.43
N ALA A 113 1.25 0.23 5.16
CA ALA A 113 1.95 -0.59 6.14
C ALA A 113 2.99 -1.51 5.48
N LEU A 114 2.66 -2.15 4.35
CA LEU A 114 3.62 -2.96 3.61
C LEU A 114 4.78 -2.14 3.05
N CYS A 115 4.55 -0.90 2.62
CA CYS A 115 5.63 -0.01 2.19
C CYS A 115 6.62 0.24 3.34
N GLU A 116 6.13 0.45 4.56
CA GLU A 116 6.97 0.62 5.76
C GLU A 116 7.71 -0.68 6.13
N HIS A 117 7.04 -1.83 6.08
CA HIS A 117 7.70 -3.11 6.31
C HIS A 117 8.80 -3.39 5.28
N TYR A 118 8.53 -3.17 3.99
CA TYR A 118 9.51 -3.37 2.93
C TYR A 118 10.74 -2.51 3.12
N GLU A 119 10.55 -1.23 3.42
CA GLU A 119 11.62 -0.27 3.68
C GLU A 119 12.45 -0.68 4.91
N ASN A 120 11.81 -1.01 6.03
CA ASN A 120 12.49 -1.42 7.26
C ASN A 120 13.28 -2.74 7.12
N LEU A 121 12.80 -3.67 6.29
CA LEU A 121 13.50 -4.91 6.00
C LEU A 121 14.65 -4.71 5.02
N SER A 122 14.54 -3.75 4.09
CA SER A 122 15.56 -3.50 3.05
C SER A 122 16.76 -2.66 3.55
N VAL A 123 16.65 -2.07 4.75
CA VAL A 123 17.72 -1.26 5.37
C VAL A 123 18.64 -2.11 6.26
N GLN A 124 18.32 -3.38 6.50
CA GLN A 124 19.15 -4.24 7.36
C GLN A 124 20.28 -4.92 6.56
N PRO A 125 21.54 -4.86 7.06
CA PRO A 125 22.70 -5.46 6.41
C PRO A 125 22.74 -7.00 6.55
#